data_AF-A0A9E4HHU3-F1
#
_entry.id   AF-A0A9E4HHU3-F1
#
_cell.length_a   1.000
_cell.length_b   1.000
_cell.length_c   1.000
_cell.angle_alpha   90.00
_cell.angle_beta   90.00
_cell.angle_gamma   90.00
#
_symmetry.space_group_name_H-M   'P 1'
#
loop_
_entity.id
_entity.type
_entity.pdbx_description
1 polymer ?
#
loop_
_entity_poly.entity_id
_entity_poly.type
_entity_poly.pdbx_seq_one_letter_code
_entity_poly.pdbx_strand_id
1 'polypeptide(L)' 'MSQGDICRALDLDPAYISNIENGKQNLTINTMEKIPTALNTPLDKLLK' A
#
# COMPACT_ATOMS: atom_id res chain seq x y z
N MET A 1 3.30 10.87 5.55
CA MET A 1 2.94 9.50 5.94
C MET A 1 4.11 8.60 5.60
N SER A 2 4.59 7.79 6.55
CA SER A 2 5.67 6.81 6.39
C SER A 2 5.12 5.42 6.02
N GLN A 3 5.97 4.49 5.56
CA GLN A 3 5.57 3.08 5.39
C GLN A 3 4.90 2.51 6.66
N GLY A 4 5.43 2.86 7.83
CA GLY A 4 4.87 2.40 9.11
C GLY A 4 3.48 2.96 9.41
N ASP A 5 3.15 4.15 8.89
CA ASP A 5 1.79 4.71 9.02
C ASP A 5 0.81 3.98 8.09
N ILE A 6 1.27 3.63 6.87
CA ILE A 6 0.50 2.83 5.90
C ILE A 6 0.21 1.44 6.47
N CYS A 7 1.21 0.79 7.06
CA CYS A 7 1.07 -0.54 7.67
C CYS A 7 0.04 -0.52 8.80
N ARG A 8 0.07 0.50 9.66
CA ARG A 8 -0.89 0.65 10.76
C ARG A 8 -2.30 0.97 10.25
N ALA A 9 -2.42 1.81 9.23
CA ALA A 9 -3.73 2.20 8.67
C ALA A 9 -4.42 1.05 7.92
N LEU A 10 -3.66 0.14 7.33
CA LEU A 10 -4.17 -0.94 6.48
C LEU A 10 -4.11 -2.33 7.12
N ASP A 11 -3.61 -2.42 8.36
CA ASP A 11 -3.33 -3.69 9.05
C ASP A 11 -2.46 -4.63 8.18
N LEU A 12 -1.38 -4.07 7.63
CA LEU A 12 -0.44 -4.77 6.76
C LEU A 12 0.91 -4.96 7.46
N ASP A 13 1.57 -6.06 7.11
CA ASP A 13 2.92 -6.33 7.59
C ASP A 13 3.94 -5.34 6.97
N PRO A 14 4.84 -4.73 7.76
CA PRO A 14 5.89 -3.85 7.24
C PRO A 14 6.80 -4.49 6.19
N ALA A 15 7.10 -5.77 6.32
CA ALA A 15 7.86 -6.52 5.33
C ALA A 15 7.06 -6.72 4.04
N TYR A 16 5.73 -6.85 4.12
CA TYR A 16 4.84 -6.95 2.97
C TYR A 16 4.90 -5.66 2.12
N ILE A 17 4.77 -4.48 2.74
CA ILE A 17 4.88 -3.19 2.05
C ILE A 17 6.30 -2.98 1.47
N SER A 18 7.34 -3.31 2.22
CA SER A 18 8.72 -3.22 1.74
C SER A 18 8.97 -4.11 0.52
N ASN A 19 8.45 -5.34 0.51
CA ASN A 19 8.58 -6.23 -0.64
C ASN A 19 7.85 -5.72 -1.88
N ILE A 20 6.70 -5.05 -1.70
CA ILE A 20 5.97 -4.41 -2.81
C ILE A 20 6.77 -3.26 -3.41
N GLU A 21 7.27 -2.34 -2.57
CA GLU A 21 8.03 -1.18 -3.04
C GLU A 21 9.33 -1.57 -3.74
N ASN A 22 9.94 -2.68 -3.34
CA ASN A 22 11.15 -3.24 -3.97
C ASN A 22 10.85 -4.15 -5.18
N GLY A 23 9.59 -4.29 -5.60
CA GLY A 23 9.19 -5.12 -6.75
C GLY A 23 9.36 -6.63 -6.52
N LYS A 24 9.55 -7.07 -5.28
CA LYS A 24 9.69 -8.49 -4.90
C LYS A 24 8.34 -9.21 -4.80
N GLN A 25 7.25 -8.46 -4.70
CA GLN A 25 5.91 -9.00 -4.53
C GLN A 25 4.86 -8.07 -5.14
N ASN A 26 3.81 -8.65 -5.74
CA ASN A 26 2.70 -7.90 -6.29
C ASN A 26 1.61 -7.65 -5.23
N LEU A 27 0.91 -6.52 -5.37
CA LEU A 27 -0.31 -6.22 -4.63
C LEU A 27 -1.48 -7.05 -5.17
N THR A 28 -2.37 -7.48 -4.28
CA THR A 28 -3.70 -7.93 -4.71
C THR A 28 -4.56 -6.72 -5.07
N ILE A 29 -5.52 -6.89 -5.98
CA ILE A 29 -6.47 -5.83 -6.34
C ILE A 29 -7.20 -5.30 -5.08
N ASN A 30 -7.63 -6.20 -4.20
CA ASN A 30 -8.30 -5.85 -2.93
C ASN A 30 -7.42 -5.00 -2.00
N THR A 31 -6.11 -5.28 -1.93
CA THR A 31 -5.18 -4.45 -1.14
C THR A 31 -4.96 -3.09 -1.81
N MET A 32 -4.85 -3.07 -3.14
CA MET A 32 -4.65 -1.86 -3.92
C MET A 32 -5.83 -0.88 -3.80
N GLU A 33 -7.05 -1.37 -3.63
CA GLU A 33 -8.25 -0.54 -3.39
C GLU A 33 -8.27 0.09 -1.97
N LYS A 34 -7.65 -0.55 -0.99
CA LYS A 34 -7.63 -0.07 0.41
C LYS A 34 -6.55 0.98 0.66
N ILE A 35 -5.40 0.87 0.00
CA ILE A 35 -4.29 1.83 0.10
C ILE A 35 -4.73 3.30 -0.13
N PRO A 36 -5.45 3.64 -1.21
CA PRO A 36 -5.87 5.01 -1.48
C PRO A 36 -6.80 5.56 -0.39
N THR A 37 -7.64 4.73 0.23
CA THR A 37 -8.47 5.11 1.38
C THR A 37 -7.62 5.50 2.59
N ALA A 38 -6.55 4.75 2.89
CA ALA A 38 -5.62 5.08 3.98
C ALA A 38 -4.76 6.32 3.68
N LEU A 39 -4.40 6.53 2.41
CA LEU A 39 -3.58 7.65 1.95
C LEU A 39 -4.38 8.92 1.65
N ASN A 40 -5.71 8.88 1.76
CA ASN A 40 -6.63 9.94 1.32
C ASN A 40 -6.25 10.49 -0.09
N THR A 41 -5.89 9.58 -0.98
CA THR A 41 -5.36 9.86 -2.33
C THR A 41 -6.12 8.99 -3.32
N PRO A 42 -6.45 9.46 -4.53
CA PRO A 42 -7.20 8.64 -5.48
C PRO A 42 -6.32 7.52 -6.10
N LEU A 43 -6.95 6.38 -6.41
CA LEU A 43 -6.29 5.14 -6.87
C LEU A 43 -5.49 5.33 -8.17
N ASP A 44 -5.95 6.20 -9.06
CA ASP A 44 -5.29 6.58 -10.31
C ASP A 44 -3.90 7.22 -10.10
N LYS A 45 -3.59 7.72 -8.89
CA LYS A 45 -2.26 8.22 -8.54
C LYS A 45 -1.28 7.11 -8.17
N LEU A 46 -1.78 5.91 -7.87
CA LEU A 46 -0.97 4.73 -7.52
C LEU A 46 -0.61 3.89 -8.75
N LEU A 47 -1.37 4.04 -9.84
CA LEU A 47 -1.17 3.35 -11.10
C LEU A 47 -0.63 4.35 -12.13
N LYS A 48 0.67 4.27 -12.44
CA LYS A 48 1.30 5.01 -13.56
C LYS A 48 1.66 4.07 -14.69
#